data_AF-A0AAJ1ZYU0-F1
#
_entry.id   AF-A0AAJ1ZYU0-F1
#
_cell.length_a   1.000
_cell.length_b   1.000
_cell.length_c   1.000
_cell.angle_alpha   90.00
_cell.angle_beta   90.00
_cell.angle_gamma   90.00
#
_symmetry.space_group_name_H-M   'P 1'
#
loop_
_entity.id
_entity.type
_entity.pdbx_description
1 polymer ?
#
loop_
_entity_poly.entity_id
_entity_poly.type
_entity_poly.pdbx_seq_one_letter_code
_entity_poly.pdbx_strand_id
1 'polypeptide(L)'
;MNTTMSMSFKTRMKRTIKWRLIAVVAALPDWVQTLLFVSWIRRFGERVPVLRVLYNGCYRTHPIDRMLGTDTGGIYPPESDSGPGADAGNLPYMGSQPSIVRHALQQLRDVRGSTFIDIGCGKGRPMIVATEFPFDAVLGYDLAEPLIEIANRNAEIVARRFPQRIRMQAFVENALELAFPKGDLVVFLFNPFGAALMATLLNNLEKAVADATIRKLVVVYIYPVCAHVFDQSPILTRHLSCSIPYDSHEIGYGAESEQTVIVWSNAARTDV
;
A
#
# COMPACT_ATOMS: atom_id res chain seq x y z
N MET A 1 4.79 42.34 13.14
CA MET A 1 4.76 41.03 13.82
C MET A 1 3.31 40.61 14.01
N ASN A 2 3.02 39.31 13.83
CA ASN A 2 1.76 38.59 14.09
C ASN A 2 0.73 38.44 12.94
N THR A 3 1.04 37.60 11.95
CA THR A 3 -0.01 36.98 11.09
C THR A 3 0.16 35.46 10.90
N THR A 4 1.28 34.85 11.34
CA THR A 4 1.60 33.43 11.06
C THR A 4 1.11 32.41 12.10
N MET A 5 0.68 32.80 13.30
CA MET A 5 0.26 31.85 14.36
C MET A 5 -1.21 31.39 14.29
N SER A 6 -2.09 32.05 13.52
CA SER A 6 -3.54 31.81 13.55
C SER A 6 -4.00 30.61 12.68
N MET A 7 -3.31 30.32 11.57
CA MET A 7 -3.67 29.22 10.65
C MET A 7 -3.40 27.81 11.23
N SER A 8 -2.44 27.69 12.16
CA SER A 8 -2.04 26.40 12.76
C SER A 8 -3.10 25.83 13.72
N PHE A 9 -3.73 26.70 14.54
CA PHE A 9 -4.67 26.26 15.58
C PHE A 9 -6.02 25.79 15.02
N LYS A 10 -6.59 26.55 14.05
CA LYS A 10 -7.87 26.18 13.41
C LYS A 10 -7.77 24.87 12.63
N THR A 11 -6.63 24.62 12.00
CA THR A 11 -6.35 23.39 11.24
C THR A 11 -6.20 22.20 12.19
N ARG A 12 -5.46 22.37 13.29
CA ARG A 12 -5.30 21.36 14.35
C ARG A 12 -6.63 21.01 15.02
N MET A 13 -7.45 22.01 15.35
CA MET A 13 -8.77 21.83 15.97
C MET A 13 -9.77 21.13 15.03
N LYS A 14 -9.81 21.50 13.74
CA LYS A 14 -10.60 20.77 12.72
C LYS A 14 -10.14 19.32 12.58
N ARG A 15 -8.84 19.05 12.68
CA ARG A 15 -8.25 17.70 12.64
C ARG A 15 -8.71 16.87 13.84
N THR A 16 -8.62 17.41 15.06
CA THR A 16 -9.03 16.71 16.29
C THR A 16 -10.52 16.35 16.28
N ILE A 17 -11.38 17.29 15.86
CA ILE A 17 -12.83 17.04 15.77
C ILE A 17 -13.15 16.00 14.70
N LYS A 18 -12.48 16.09 13.54
CA LYS A 18 -12.59 15.12 12.44
C LYS A 18 -12.25 13.69 12.90
N TRP A 19 -11.13 13.50 13.59
CA TRP A 19 -10.70 12.17 14.07
C TRP A 19 -11.59 11.59 15.17
N ARG A 20 -12.15 12.44 16.05
CA ARG A 20 -13.14 11.99 17.04
C ARG A 20 -14.42 11.49 16.38
N LEU A 21 -14.92 12.17 15.35
CA LEU A 21 -16.08 11.73 14.59
C LEU A 21 -15.82 10.42 13.83
N ILE A 22 -14.63 10.28 13.23
CA ILE A 22 -14.19 9.03 12.62
C ILE A 22 -14.22 7.88 13.64
N ALA A 23 -13.61 8.07 14.81
CA ALA A 23 -13.53 7.04 15.84
C ALA A 23 -14.91 6.62 16.35
N VAL A 24 -15.83 7.57 16.49
CA VAL A 24 -17.23 7.30 16.87
C VAL A 24 -17.95 6.47 15.79
N VAL A 25 -17.73 6.77 14.50
CA VAL A 25 -18.37 6.01 13.41
C VAL A 25 -17.76 4.61 13.25
N ALA A 26 -16.45 4.46 13.44
CA ALA A 26 -15.78 3.15 13.43
C ALA A 26 -16.24 2.24 14.58
N ALA A 27 -16.74 2.81 15.68
CA ALA A 27 -17.30 2.08 16.81
C ALA A 27 -18.78 1.68 16.63
N LEU A 28 -19.44 2.07 15.53
CA LEU A 28 -20.84 1.71 15.26
C LEU A 28 -20.97 0.27 14.77
N PRO A 29 -22.12 -0.41 15.01
CA PRO A 29 -22.38 -1.74 14.46
C PRO A 29 -22.33 -1.79 12.93
N ASP A 30 -21.84 -2.90 12.35
CA ASP A 30 -21.63 -3.10 10.91
C ASP A 30 -22.84 -2.74 10.01
N TRP A 31 -24.06 -3.03 10.47
CA TRP A 31 -25.28 -2.73 9.72
C TRP A 31 -25.56 -1.22 9.66
N VAL A 32 -25.20 -0.46 10.70
CA VAL A 32 -25.30 1.01 10.75
C VAL A 32 -24.25 1.63 9.85
N GLN A 33 -23.01 1.12 9.91
CA GLN A 33 -21.96 1.53 8.98
C GLN A 33 -22.38 1.28 7.53
N THR A 34 -23.08 0.18 7.25
CA THR A 34 -23.56 -0.16 5.89
C THR A 34 -24.68 0.77 5.40
N LEU A 35 -25.59 1.19 6.28
CA LEU A 35 -26.68 2.12 5.95
C LEU A 35 -26.16 3.50 5.51
N LEU A 36 -25.06 3.99 6.10
CA LEU A 36 -24.49 5.30 5.75
C LEU A 36 -24.11 5.40 4.26
N PHE A 37 -23.83 4.28 3.60
CA PHE A 37 -23.37 4.24 2.20
C PHE A 37 -24.45 3.85 1.18
N VAL A 38 -25.72 3.70 1.61
CA VAL A 38 -26.85 3.57 0.68
C VAL A 38 -26.90 4.81 -0.20
N SER A 39 -27.09 4.65 -1.52
CA SER A 39 -26.85 5.70 -2.53
C SER A 39 -27.47 7.07 -2.21
N TRP A 40 -28.65 7.11 -1.61
CA TRP A 40 -29.29 8.37 -1.22
C TRP A 40 -28.72 8.99 0.07
N ILE A 41 -28.31 8.15 1.03
CA ILE A 41 -27.66 8.57 2.29
C ILE A 41 -26.23 9.04 2.03
N ARG A 42 -25.49 8.33 1.16
CA ARG A 42 -24.15 8.74 0.70
C ARG A 42 -24.19 10.10 0.01
N ARG A 43 -25.10 10.31 -0.95
CA ARG A 43 -25.27 11.60 -1.65
C ARG A 43 -25.61 12.75 -0.71
N PHE A 44 -26.35 12.47 0.37
CA PHE A 44 -26.65 13.45 1.41
C PHE A 44 -25.42 13.71 2.29
N GLY A 45 -24.74 12.65 2.71
CA GLY A 45 -23.58 12.72 3.60
C GLY A 45 -22.32 13.33 2.96
N GLU A 46 -22.10 13.16 1.66
CA GLU A 46 -21.01 13.81 0.91
C GLU A 46 -21.13 15.35 0.91
N ARG A 47 -22.35 15.88 1.07
CA ARG A 47 -22.63 17.31 1.20
C ARG A 47 -22.39 17.86 2.60
N VAL A 48 -22.26 16.99 3.61
CA VAL A 48 -21.95 17.37 4.99
C VAL A 48 -20.44 17.29 5.18
N PRO A 49 -19.72 18.43 5.35
CA PRO A 49 -18.25 18.47 5.33
C PRO A 49 -17.57 17.54 6.36
N VAL A 50 -18.25 17.30 7.48
CA VAL A 50 -17.78 16.43 8.57
C VAL A 50 -17.98 14.95 8.24
N LEU A 51 -19.08 14.60 7.55
CA LEU A 51 -19.38 13.22 7.17
C LEU A 51 -18.67 12.81 5.87
N ARG A 52 -18.29 13.75 5.01
CA ARG A 52 -17.51 13.51 3.79
C ARG A 52 -16.27 12.62 4.01
N VAL A 53 -15.68 12.74 5.19
CA VAL A 53 -14.51 11.97 5.62
C VAL A 53 -14.82 10.50 5.82
N LEU A 54 -16.03 10.15 6.26
CA LEU A 54 -16.50 8.78 6.47
C LEU A 54 -16.72 8.06 5.15
N TYR A 55 -17.04 8.80 4.08
CA TYR A 55 -17.28 8.25 2.75
C TYR A 55 -16.01 7.92 1.96
N ASN A 56 -14.84 8.17 2.54
CA ASN A 56 -13.59 7.60 2.09
C ASN A 56 -13.54 6.15 2.61
N GLY A 57 -13.89 5.17 1.76
CA GLY A 57 -14.22 3.75 2.05
C GLY A 57 -13.22 2.91 2.87
N CYS A 58 -12.22 3.50 3.49
CA CYS A 58 -11.13 2.83 4.21
C CYS A 58 -11.49 2.41 5.65
N TYR A 59 -12.67 2.72 6.19
CA TYR A 59 -13.03 2.37 7.59
C TYR A 59 -13.66 1.00 7.77
N ARG A 60 -14.11 0.35 6.69
CA ARG A 60 -14.80 -0.93 6.78
C ARG A 60 -13.80 -2.08 6.89
N THR A 61 -14.13 -3.10 7.66
CA THR A 61 -13.43 -4.39 7.60
C THR A 61 -13.55 -4.93 6.18
N HIS A 62 -12.41 -5.10 5.50
CA HIS A 62 -12.38 -5.53 4.11
C HIS A 62 -12.93 -6.97 3.98
N PRO A 63 -13.54 -7.38 2.85
CA PRO A 63 -13.99 -8.75 2.67
C PRO A 63 -12.90 -9.81 2.94
N ILE A 64 -11.65 -9.53 2.56
CA ILE A 64 -10.49 -10.39 2.87
C ILE A 64 -10.27 -10.56 4.38
N ASP A 65 -10.47 -9.50 5.16
CA ASP A 65 -10.32 -9.52 6.61
C ASP A 65 -11.40 -10.38 7.26
N ARG A 66 -12.65 -10.26 6.80
CA ARG A 66 -13.74 -11.12 7.26
C ARG A 66 -13.52 -12.58 6.90
N MET A 67 -13.00 -12.85 5.70
CA MET A 67 -12.75 -14.20 5.21
C MET A 67 -11.62 -14.90 5.96
N LEU A 68 -10.53 -14.16 6.25
CA LEU A 68 -9.31 -14.73 6.83
C LEU A 68 -9.23 -14.57 8.35
N GLY A 69 -9.98 -13.64 8.92
CA GLY A 69 -9.84 -13.21 10.31
C GLY A 69 -8.67 -12.23 10.53
N THR A 70 -8.14 -11.63 9.47
CA THR A 70 -7.05 -10.65 9.53
C THR A 70 -7.58 -9.23 9.81
N ASP A 71 -6.70 -8.31 10.17
CA ASP A 71 -6.99 -6.87 10.22
C ASP A 71 -6.06 -6.15 9.25
N THR A 72 -6.55 -5.83 8.07
CA THR A 72 -5.85 -4.99 7.09
C THR A 72 -6.63 -3.73 6.72
N GLY A 73 -7.87 -3.61 7.21
CA GLY A 73 -8.74 -2.46 7.02
C GLY A 73 -8.40 -1.29 7.93
N GLY A 74 -9.23 -0.25 7.86
CA GLY A 74 -9.08 0.95 8.65
C GLY A 74 -8.16 1.98 8.01
N ILE A 75 -8.18 3.18 8.59
CA ILE A 75 -7.24 4.26 8.29
C ILE A 75 -6.33 4.42 9.50
N TYR A 76 -5.03 4.36 9.27
CA TYR A 76 -4.03 4.82 10.23
C TYR A 76 -3.57 6.21 9.82
N PRO A 77 -3.66 7.23 10.69
CA PRO A 77 -3.14 8.55 10.37
C PRO A 77 -1.62 8.45 10.15
N PRO A 78 -1.05 9.26 9.24
CA PRO A 78 0.40 9.33 9.16
C PRO A 78 0.95 9.75 10.52
N GLU A 79 2.03 9.12 10.96
CA GLU A 79 2.70 9.48 12.21
C GLU A 79 3.08 10.97 12.14
N SER A 80 2.71 11.72 13.17
CA SER A 80 3.15 13.10 13.31
C SER A 80 4.62 13.10 13.72
N ASP A 81 5.48 13.54 12.79
CA ASP A 81 6.90 13.90 12.95
C ASP A 81 7.86 12.76 13.29
N SER A 82 8.69 12.35 12.30
CA SER A 82 10.07 11.83 12.51
C SER A 82 10.85 11.72 11.18
N GLY A 83 11.56 12.78 10.77
CA GLY A 83 12.58 12.73 9.71
C GLY A 83 12.74 14.05 8.93
N PRO A 84 13.95 14.49 8.56
CA PRO A 84 14.17 15.74 7.83
C PRO A 84 13.75 15.57 6.38
N GLY A 85 12.46 15.79 6.11
CA GLY A 85 11.90 15.73 4.77
C GLY A 85 10.39 15.95 4.79
N ALA A 86 9.97 17.21 4.79
CA ALA A 86 8.55 17.62 4.77
C ALA A 86 7.79 17.20 3.48
N ASP A 87 8.44 16.44 2.59
CA ASP A 87 7.88 15.87 1.35
C ASP A 87 7.60 14.36 1.44
N ALA A 88 7.77 13.75 2.63
CA ALA A 88 7.26 12.41 2.89
C ALA A 88 5.74 12.41 2.63
N GLY A 89 5.30 11.63 1.65
CA GLY A 89 3.91 11.53 1.24
C GLY A 89 3.02 11.27 2.44
N ASN A 90 2.41 12.32 2.97
CA ASN A 90 1.68 12.33 4.25
C ASN A 90 0.27 11.75 4.06
N LEU A 91 0.18 10.67 3.30
CA LEU A 91 -1.05 9.97 2.99
C LEU A 91 -1.39 9.04 4.16
N PRO A 92 -2.67 8.97 4.56
CA PRO A 92 -3.09 7.96 5.51
C PRO A 92 -2.81 6.56 4.97
N TYR A 93 -2.55 5.61 5.87
CA TYR A 93 -2.56 4.20 5.50
C TYR A 93 -3.89 3.84 4.85
N MET A 94 -3.82 3.18 3.69
CA MET A 94 -4.93 2.57 2.99
C MET A 94 -4.43 1.26 2.40
N GLY A 95 -5.08 0.13 2.71
CA GLY A 95 -4.68 -1.13 2.08
C GLY A 95 -5.17 -1.22 0.63
N SER A 96 -4.32 -1.73 -0.27
CA SER A 96 -4.64 -1.96 -1.68
C SER A 96 -5.78 -2.97 -1.86
N GLN A 97 -6.50 -2.89 -2.98
CA GLN A 97 -7.57 -3.82 -3.32
C GLN A 97 -6.97 -5.20 -3.67
N PRO A 98 -7.30 -6.28 -2.92
CA PRO A 98 -6.75 -7.61 -3.16
C PRO A 98 -6.94 -8.12 -4.59
N SER A 99 -8.08 -7.82 -5.22
CA SER A 99 -8.31 -8.23 -6.61
C SER A 99 -7.33 -7.57 -7.59
N ILE A 100 -7.02 -6.29 -7.37
CA ILE A 100 -6.07 -5.54 -8.19
C ILE A 100 -4.65 -6.04 -7.97
N VAL A 101 -4.24 -6.30 -6.72
CA VAL A 101 -2.93 -6.91 -6.42
C VAL A 101 -2.81 -8.27 -7.10
N ARG A 102 -3.84 -9.12 -6.99
CA ARG A 102 -3.85 -10.44 -7.61
C ARG A 102 -3.76 -10.35 -9.13
N HIS A 103 -4.52 -9.45 -9.75
CA HIS A 103 -4.49 -9.24 -11.19
C HIS A 103 -3.10 -8.77 -11.64
N ALA A 104 -2.50 -7.80 -10.94
CA ALA A 104 -1.15 -7.31 -11.24
C ALA A 104 -0.10 -8.44 -11.16
N LEU A 105 -0.15 -9.27 -10.12
CA LEU A 105 0.77 -10.39 -9.95
C LEU A 105 0.55 -11.51 -10.98
N GLN A 106 -0.70 -11.74 -11.43
CA GLN A 106 -1.01 -12.67 -12.52
C GLN A 106 -0.46 -12.23 -13.89
N GLN A 107 -0.21 -10.93 -14.08
CA GLN A 107 0.44 -10.42 -15.30
C GLN A 107 1.96 -10.65 -15.27
N LEU A 108 2.54 -10.90 -14.10
CA LEU A 108 3.91 -11.36 -14.02
C LEU A 108 3.95 -12.79 -14.59
N ARG A 109 5.03 -13.11 -15.31
CA ARG A 109 5.27 -14.47 -15.80
C ARG A 109 5.55 -15.40 -14.60
N ASP A 110 6.46 -16.36 -14.75
CA ASP A 110 6.89 -17.15 -13.60
C ASP A 110 7.60 -16.27 -12.56
N VAL A 111 7.14 -16.35 -11.31
CA VAL A 111 7.69 -15.66 -10.14
C VAL A 111 8.45 -16.60 -9.21
N ARG A 112 8.56 -17.89 -9.54
CA ARG A 112 9.41 -18.85 -8.81
C ARG A 112 10.85 -18.37 -8.79
N GLY A 113 11.53 -18.57 -7.65
CA GLY A 113 12.92 -18.11 -7.50
C GLY A 113 13.06 -16.62 -7.23
N SER A 114 11.94 -15.87 -7.11
CA SER A 114 11.97 -14.44 -6.81
C SER A 114 11.50 -14.13 -5.39
N THR A 115 12.07 -13.07 -4.81
CA THR A 115 11.60 -12.48 -3.56
C THR A 115 10.61 -11.37 -3.86
N PHE A 116 9.48 -11.35 -3.16
CA PHE A 116 8.53 -10.25 -3.18
C PHE A 116 8.82 -9.29 -2.02
N ILE A 117 8.93 -7.99 -2.33
CA ILE A 117 9.09 -6.92 -1.34
C ILE A 117 7.94 -5.91 -1.48
N ASP A 118 7.20 -5.66 -0.40
CA ASP A 118 6.20 -4.59 -0.28
C ASP A 118 6.79 -3.38 0.45
N ILE A 119 6.96 -2.25 -0.25
CA ILE A 119 7.47 -1.00 0.33
C ILE A 119 6.30 -0.13 0.77
N GLY A 120 6.27 0.20 2.06
CA GLY A 120 5.10 0.84 2.70
C GLY A 120 3.99 -0.19 2.94
N CYS A 121 4.36 -1.38 3.45
CA CYS A 121 3.46 -2.52 3.51
C CYS A 121 2.28 -2.33 4.49
N GLY A 122 2.39 -1.38 5.42
CA GLY A 122 1.43 -1.14 6.50
C GLY A 122 1.00 -2.44 7.19
N LYS A 123 -0.31 -2.75 7.17
CA LYS A 123 -0.85 -3.99 7.78
C LYS A 123 -0.67 -5.26 6.92
N GLY A 124 0.01 -5.18 5.78
CA GLY A 124 0.43 -6.32 4.96
C GLY A 124 -0.61 -6.90 4.00
N ARG A 125 -1.64 -6.15 3.57
CA ARG A 125 -2.67 -6.68 2.65
C ARG A 125 -2.08 -7.18 1.32
N PRO A 126 -1.20 -6.44 0.62
CA PRO A 126 -0.59 -6.95 -0.60
C PRO A 126 0.27 -8.19 -0.33
N MET A 127 0.98 -8.23 0.80
CA MET A 127 1.77 -9.38 1.23
C MET A 127 0.91 -10.64 1.40
N ILE A 128 -0.28 -10.53 2.00
CA ILE A 128 -1.23 -11.66 2.13
C ILE A 128 -1.56 -12.23 0.74
N VAL A 129 -1.84 -11.36 -0.23
CA VAL A 129 -2.12 -11.78 -1.62
C VAL A 129 -0.87 -12.39 -2.26
N ALA A 130 0.31 -11.82 -2.03
CA ALA A 130 1.57 -12.36 -2.57
C ALA A 130 1.84 -13.80 -2.09
N THR A 131 1.43 -14.18 -0.87
CA THR A 131 1.55 -15.57 -0.39
C THR A 131 0.75 -16.61 -1.21
N GLU A 132 -0.17 -16.16 -2.08
CA GLU A 132 -0.92 -17.02 -3.00
C GLU A 132 -0.08 -17.46 -4.22
N PHE A 133 1.08 -16.83 -4.42
CA PHE A 133 1.96 -17.04 -5.56
C PHE A 133 3.26 -17.73 -5.11
N PRO A 134 3.97 -18.45 -6.00
CA PRO A 134 5.13 -19.26 -5.64
C PRO A 134 6.41 -18.43 -5.50
N PHE A 135 6.40 -17.36 -4.70
CA PHE A 135 7.59 -16.62 -4.32
C PHE A 135 8.44 -17.40 -3.32
N ASP A 136 9.76 -17.17 -3.33
CA ASP A 136 10.69 -17.78 -2.38
C ASP A 136 10.61 -17.09 -1.00
N ALA A 137 10.26 -15.80 -0.99
CA ALA A 137 10.03 -15.01 0.22
C ALA A 137 9.04 -13.86 -0.05
N VAL A 138 8.29 -13.47 0.99
CA VAL A 138 7.38 -12.31 0.98
C VAL A 138 7.75 -11.42 2.17
N LEU A 139 8.38 -10.28 1.88
CA LEU A 139 8.90 -9.34 2.86
C LEU A 139 8.18 -7.99 2.74
N GLY A 140 7.96 -7.31 3.86
CA GLY A 140 7.32 -6.00 3.90
C GLY A 140 8.06 -5.04 4.82
N TYR A 141 8.15 -3.78 4.42
CA TYR A 141 8.86 -2.75 5.16
C TYR A 141 7.97 -1.52 5.32
N ASP A 142 7.82 -1.05 6.56
CA ASP A 142 7.09 0.17 6.92
C ASP A 142 7.75 0.81 8.16
N LEU A 143 7.60 2.12 8.33
CA LEU A 143 8.14 2.82 9.51
C LEU A 143 7.19 2.75 10.71
N ALA A 144 5.89 2.55 10.48
CA ALA A 144 4.89 2.55 11.54
C ALA A 144 4.87 1.21 12.29
N GLU A 145 5.58 1.15 13.43
CA GLU A 145 5.65 -0.04 14.30
C GLU A 145 4.26 -0.64 14.62
N PRO A 146 3.22 0.15 14.97
CA PRO A 146 1.89 -0.41 15.22
C PRO A 146 1.26 -1.11 14.02
N LEU A 147 1.59 -0.70 12.79
CA LEU A 147 1.11 -1.37 11.57
C LEU A 147 1.85 -2.68 11.33
N ILE A 148 3.16 -2.69 11.55
CA ILE A 148 4.00 -3.89 11.41
C ILE A 148 3.62 -4.96 12.43
N GLU A 149 3.30 -4.59 13.67
CA GLU A 149 2.76 -5.54 14.66
C GLU A 149 1.45 -6.19 14.18
N ILE A 150 0.58 -5.44 13.51
CA ILE A 150 -0.65 -5.97 12.92
C ILE A 150 -0.32 -6.87 11.73
N ALA A 151 0.59 -6.45 10.85
CA ALA A 151 1.02 -7.24 9.69
C ALA A 151 1.58 -8.61 10.10
N ASN A 152 2.41 -8.66 11.14
CA ASN A 152 2.97 -9.91 11.65
C ASN A 152 1.91 -10.80 12.34
N ARG A 153 0.92 -10.22 13.03
CA ARG A 153 -0.26 -10.98 13.50
C ARG A 153 -1.07 -11.56 12.34
N ASN A 154 -1.27 -10.78 11.27
CA ASN A 154 -1.94 -11.27 10.06
C ASN A 154 -1.14 -12.41 9.41
N ALA A 155 0.19 -12.31 9.40
CA ALA A 155 1.07 -13.36 8.88
C ALA A 155 0.89 -14.69 9.64
N GLU A 156 0.76 -14.65 10.97
CA GLU A 156 0.48 -15.84 11.78
C GLU A 156 -0.89 -16.46 11.48
N ILE A 157 -1.90 -15.65 11.25
CA ILE A 157 -3.24 -16.10 10.87
C ILE A 157 -3.19 -16.81 9.50
N VAL A 158 -2.56 -16.19 8.52
CA VAL A 158 -2.40 -16.75 7.16
C VAL A 158 -1.60 -18.05 7.21
N ALA A 159 -0.47 -18.08 7.94
CA ALA A 159 0.36 -19.28 8.06
C ALA A 159 -0.37 -20.45 8.73
N ARG A 160 -1.22 -20.19 9.74
CA ARG A 160 -2.05 -21.23 10.36
C ARG A 160 -3.14 -21.75 9.42
N ARG A 161 -3.77 -20.86 8.65
CA ARG A 161 -4.89 -21.22 7.76
C ARG A 161 -4.43 -21.88 6.46
N PHE A 162 -3.24 -21.52 5.99
CA PHE A 162 -2.66 -22.01 4.74
C PHE A 162 -1.18 -22.41 4.94
N PRO A 163 -0.90 -23.51 5.64
CA PRO A 163 0.47 -23.93 5.98
C PRO A 163 1.36 -24.22 4.76
N GLN A 164 0.76 -24.44 3.59
CA GLN A 164 1.46 -24.65 2.32
C GLN A 164 1.92 -23.35 1.63
N ARG A 165 1.42 -22.19 2.05
CA ARG A 165 1.83 -20.90 1.48
C ARG A 165 3.16 -20.45 2.09
N ILE A 166 3.94 -19.70 1.32
CA ILE A 166 5.15 -19.08 1.86
C ILE A 166 4.80 -18.13 3.01
N ARG A 167 5.59 -18.15 4.09
CA ARG A 167 5.37 -17.28 5.23
C ARG A 167 5.82 -15.86 4.88
N MET A 168 4.95 -14.89 5.10
CA MET A 168 5.28 -13.46 4.99
C MET A 168 5.88 -12.92 6.30
N GLN A 169 6.73 -11.89 6.21
CA GLN A 169 7.35 -11.23 7.35
C GLN A 169 7.45 -9.72 7.12
N ALA A 170 7.08 -8.93 8.13
CA ALA A 170 7.11 -7.47 8.05
C ALA A 170 8.09 -6.86 9.07
N PHE A 171 8.80 -5.81 8.70
CA PHE A 171 9.87 -5.19 9.48
C PHE A 171 9.66 -3.69 9.64
N VAL A 172 10.05 -3.17 10.81
CA VAL A 172 10.09 -1.73 11.10
C VAL A 172 11.43 -1.17 10.62
N GLU A 173 11.52 -0.84 9.32
CA GLU A 173 12.77 -0.37 8.71
C GLU A 173 12.53 0.68 7.63
N ASN A 174 13.51 1.56 7.43
CA ASN A 174 13.50 2.49 6.31
C ASN A 174 13.79 1.76 5.01
N ALA A 175 12.76 1.63 4.17
CA ALA A 175 12.86 1.04 2.84
C ALA A 175 13.94 1.64 1.92
N LEU A 176 14.37 2.88 2.17
CA LEU A 176 15.42 3.56 1.40
C LEU A 176 16.84 3.13 1.81
N GLU A 177 16.99 2.38 2.90
CA GLU A 177 18.27 1.93 3.46
C GLU A 177 18.43 0.40 3.42
N LEU A 178 17.53 -0.30 2.71
CA LEU A 178 17.52 -1.75 2.66
C LEU A 178 18.77 -2.33 1.98
N ALA A 179 19.31 -3.37 2.59
CA ALA A 179 20.14 -4.33 1.88
C ALA A 179 19.23 -5.31 1.11
N PHE A 180 19.09 -5.10 -0.20
CA PHE A 180 18.23 -5.93 -1.03
C PHE A 180 18.69 -7.41 -1.03
N PRO A 181 17.75 -8.38 -1.06
CA PRO A 181 18.09 -9.78 -1.17
C PRO A 181 18.75 -10.07 -2.52
N LYS A 182 19.66 -11.05 -2.53
CA LYS A 182 20.32 -11.48 -3.76
C LYS A 182 19.35 -12.26 -4.65
N GLY A 183 19.40 -12.03 -5.96
CA GLY A 183 18.66 -12.81 -6.95
C GLY A 183 17.55 -12.04 -7.65
N ASP A 184 16.43 -12.70 -7.95
CA ASP A 184 15.31 -12.09 -8.65
C ASP A 184 14.38 -11.40 -7.65
N LEU A 185 13.97 -10.17 -7.96
CA LEU A 185 13.22 -9.32 -7.05
C LEU A 185 11.98 -8.74 -7.73
N VAL A 186 10.84 -8.89 -7.06
CA VAL A 186 9.60 -8.19 -7.38
C VAL A 186 9.32 -7.16 -6.28
N VAL A 187 9.42 -5.88 -6.63
CA VAL A 187 9.08 -4.77 -5.73
C VAL A 187 7.65 -4.34 -6.00
N PHE A 188 6.83 -4.33 -4.96
CA PHE A 188 5.46 -3.82 -4.98
C PHE A 188 5.39 -2.44 -4.33
N LEU A 189 4.66 -1.54 -4.99
CA LEU A 189 4.49 -0.15 -4.57
C LEU A 189 3.00 0.22 -4.62
N PHE A 190 2.49 0.78 -3.53
CA PHE A 190 1.18 1.43 -3.47
C PHE A 190 1.28 2.90 -3.08
N ASN A 191 2.03 3.64 -3.91
CA ASN A 191 2.35 5.06 -3.74
C ASN A 191 2.94 5.40 -2.35
N PRO A 192 4.06 4.74 -1.98
CA PRO A 192 4.60 4.83 -0.62
C PRO A 192 5.21 6.20 -0.31
N PHE A 193 5.75 6.90 -1.32
CA PHE A 193 6.47 8.15 -1.12
C PHE A 193 6.14 9.24 -2.15
N GLY A 194 6.57 10.47 -1.85
CA GLY A 194 6.66 11.54 -2.84
C GLY A 194 7.81 11.33 -3.83
N ALA A 195 7.79 12.08 -4.94
CA ALA A 195 8.68 11.86 -6.09
C ALA A 195 10.18 11.84 -5.74
N ALA A 196 10.63 12.71 -4.83
CA ALA A 196 12.05 12.76 -4.41
C ALA A 196 12.52 11.45 -3.77
N LEU A 197 11.74 10.90 -2.83
CA LEU A 197 12.07 9.63 -2.17
C LEU A 197 11.88 8.44 -3.10
N MET A 198 10.90 8.50 -4.02
CA MET A 198 10.76 7.49 -5.08
C MET A 198 12.01 7.47 -5.99
N ALA A 199 12.60 8.63 -6.29
CA ALA A 199 13.84 8.72 -7.07
C ALA A 199 15.04 8.15 -6.30
N THR A 200 15.12 8.38 -4.98
CA THR A 200 16.11 7.72 -4.12
C THR A 200 15.96 6.21 -4.13
N LEU A 201 14.74 5.69 -3.98
CA LEU A 201 14.45 4.26 -4.06
C LEU A 201 14.89 3.68 -5.41
N LEU A 202 14.51 4.33 -6.52
CA LEU A 202 14.89 3.91 -7.87
C LEU A 202 16.41 3.83 -8.02
N ASN A 203 17.14 4.86 -7.62
CA ASN A 203 18.60 4.87 -7.70
C ASN A 203 19.25 3.73 -6.89
N ASN A 204 18.69 3.38 -5.73
CA ASN A 204 19.19 2.25 -4.93
C ASN A 204 18.92 0.91 -5.61
N LEU A 205 17.74 0.73 -6.21
CA LEU A 205 17.42 -0.46 -7.01
C LEU A 205 18.33 -0.58 -8.24
N GLU A 206 18.58 0.53 -8.95
CA GLU A 206 19.48 0.57 -10.11
C GLU A 206 20.92 0.19 -9.75
N LYS A 207 21.43 0.70 -8.61
CA LYS A 207 22.75 0.31 -8.08
C LYS A 207 22.83 -1.19 -7.78
N ALA A 208 21.81 -1.72 -7.11
CA ALA A 208 21.75 -3.15 -6.79
C ALA A 208 21.60 -4.04 -8.04
N VAL A 209 21.01 -3.54 -9.12
CA VAL A 209 21.04 -4.23 -10.43
C VAL A 209 22.43 -4.13 -11.04
N ALA A 210 23.07 -2.97 -11.00
CA ALA A 210 24.39 -2.73 -11.59
C ALA A 210 25.48 -3.62 -10.94
N ASP A 211 25.49 -3.71 -9.61
CA ASP A 211 26.42 -4.54 -8.83
C ASP A 211 26.08 -6.04 -8.80
N ALA A 212 25.01 -6.45 -9.50
CA ALA A 212 24.52 -7.81 -9.62
C ALA A 212 23.96 -8.43 -8.32
N THR A 213 23.67 -7.62 -7.29
CA THR A 213 22.85 -8.05 -6.15
C THR A 213 21.47 -8.49 -6.63
N ILE A 214 20.82 -7.66 -7.45
CA ILE A 214 19.54 -7.97 -8.10
C ILE A 214 19.82 -8.40 -9.54
N ARG A 215 19.55 -9.67 -9.87
CA ARG A 215 19.73 -10.20 -11.23
C ARG A 215 18.60 -9.78 -12.15
N LYS A 216 17.36 -9.93 -11.69
CA LYS A 216 16.14 -9.51 -12.38
C LYS A 216 15.29 -8.66 -11.44
N LEU A 217 14.94 -7.47 -11.89
CA LEU A 217 14.08 -6.54 -11.17
C LEU A 217 12.74 -6.40 -11.91
N VAL A 218 11.65 -6.57 -11.17
CA VAL A 218 10.30 -6.22 -11.60
C VAL A 218 9.73 -5.23 -10.59
N VAL A 219 9.18 -4.12 -11.06
CA VAL A 219 8.47 -3.14 -10.24
C VAL A 219 7.00 -3.16 -10.60
N VAL A 220 6.15 -3.51 -9.65
CA VAL A 220 4.69 -3.45 -9.75
C VAL A 220 4.19 -2.24 -8.97
N TYR A 221 3.64 -1.25 -9.67
CA TYR A 221 3.17 -0.02 -9.04
C TYR A 221 1.67 0.16 -9.28
N ILE A 222 0.91 0.06 -8.19
CA ILE A 222 -0.52 0.33 -8.15
C ILE A 222 -0.73 1.77 -7.65
N TYR A 223 -1.67 2.50 -8.27
CA TYR A 223 -1.89 3.93 -8.03
C TYR A 223 -0.63 4.80 -8.26
N PRO A 224 -0.06 4.78 -9.48
CA PRO A 224 1.31 5.22 -9.72
C PRO A 224 1.46 6.73 -9.91
N VAL A 225 1.25 7.51 -8.85
CA VAL A 225 1.35 8.99 -8.88
C VAL A 225 2.74 9.45 -9.34
N CYS A 226 3.79 8.72 -8.96
CA CYS A 226 5.17 9.00 -9.35
C CYS A 226 5.68 8.11 -10.50
N ALA A 227 4.81 7.63 -11.39
CA ALA A 227 5.21 6.79 -12.54
C ALA A 227 6.35 7.39 -13.37
N HIS A 228 6.33 8.72 -13.57
CA HIS A 228 7.32 9.47 -14.33
C HIS A 228 8.76 9.29 -13.83
N VAL A 229 8.95 8.97 -12.54
CA VAL A 229 10.28 8.70 -11.97
C VAL A 229 10.85 7.42 -12.56
N PHE A 230 10.05 6.35 -12.66
CA PHE A 230 10.48 5.06 -13.20
C PHE A 230 10.61 5.08 -14.73
N ASP A 231 9.83 5.93 -15.42
CA ASP A 231 9.93 6.12 -16.87
C ASP A 231 11.24 6.75 -17.32
N GLN A 232 11.95 7.44 -16.41
CA GLN A 232 13.25 8.05 -16.68
C GLN A 232 14.42 7.10 -16.45
N SER A 233 14.18 5.90 -15.90
CA SER A 233 15.22 4.91 -15.65
C SER A 233 15.83 4.42 -16.97
N PRO A 234 17.17 4.39 -17.10
CA PRO A 234 17.83 3.85 -18.29
C PRO A 234 17.80 2.32 -18.37
N ILE A 235 17.47 1.63 -17.27
CA ILE A 235 17.51 0.16 -17.20
C ILE A 235 16.12 -0.48 -17.18
N LEU A 236 15.07 0.29 -16.86
CA LEU A 236 13.72 -0.23 -16.77
C LEU A 236 12.95 0.02 -18.05
N THR A 237 12.26 -1.01 -18.53
CA THR A 237 11.27 -0.88 -19.61
C THR A 237 9.88 -1.09 -19.04
N ARG A 238 8.94 -0.22 -19.39
CA ARG A 238 7.52 -0.40 -19.07
C ARG A 238 6.93 -1.48 -19.98
N HIS A 239 6.38 -2.54 -19.39
CA HIS A 239 5.78 -3.65 -20.15
C HIS A 239 4.25 -3.74 -20.00
N LEU A 240 3.69 -3.13 -18.96
CA LEU A 240 2.25 -3.06 -18.72
C LEU A 240 1.86 -1.68 -18.23
N SER A 241 0.74 -1.17 -18.73
CA SER A 241 0.03 -0.02 -18.16
C SER A 241 -1.45 -0.21 -18.45
N CYS A 242 -2.25 -0.50 -17.43
CA CYS A 242 -3.68 -0.74 -17.59
C CYS A 242 -4.48 -0.19 -16.40
N SER A 243 -5.74 0.15 -16.64
CA SER A 243 -6.71 0.42 -15.57
C SER A 243 -7.53 -0.84 -15.34
N ILE A 244 -7.61 -1.29 -14.10
CA ILE A 244 -8.31 -2.52 -13.72
C ILE A 244 -9.51 -2.12 -12.86
N PRO A 245 -10.75 -2.51 -13.22
CA PRO A 245 -11.90 -2.26 -12.38
C PRO A 245 -11.81 -3.04 -11.07
N TYR A 246 -12.31 -2.46 -9.99
CA TYR A 246 -12.45 -3.17 -8.72
C TYR A 246 -13.40 -4.35 -8.87
N ASP A 247 -13.14 -5.41 -8.08
CA ASP A 247 -14.11 -6.49 -7.98
C ASP A 247 -15.41 -5.94 -7.39
N SER A 248 -16.55 -6.47 -7.86
CA SER A 248 -17.88 -6.05 -7.38
C SER A 248 -18.02 -6.08 -5.85
N HIS A 249 -17.33 -7.00 -5.17
CA HIS A 249 -17.32 -7.12 -3.71
C HIS A 249 -16.36 -6.13 -3.01
N GLU A 250 -15.44 -5.52 -3.74
CA GLU A 250 -14.46 -4.55 -3.26
C GLU A 250 -14.86 -3.08 -3.55
N ILE A 251 -15.93 -2.86 -4.32
CA ILE A 251 -16.49 -1.52 -4.56
C ILE A 251 -16.88 -0.87 -3.23
N GLY A 252 -16.37 0.35 -3.01
CA GLY A 252 -16.61 1.14 -1.80
C GLY A 252 -15.67 0.84 -0.63
N TYR A 253 -14.67 -0.03 -0.81
CA TYR A 253 -13.56 -0.23 0.13
C TYR A 253 -12.28 0.53 -0.28
N GLY A 254 -12.29 1.16 -1.46
CA GLY A 254 -11.30 2.14 -1.92
C GLY A 254 -11.97 3.48 -2.25
N ALA A 255 -11.15 4.48 -2.57
CA ALA A 255 -11.64 5.79 -3.00
C ALA A 255 -12.23 5.77 -4.42
N GLU A 256 -11.74 4.87 -5.26
CA GLU A 256 -12.07 4.76 -6.68
C GLU A 256 -12.94 3.52 -6.97
N SER A 257 -13.29 3.34 -8.25
CA SER A 257 -13.95 2.12 -8.77
C SER A 257 -13.06 1.28 -9.68
N GLU A 258 -11.88 1.80 -10.01
CA GLU A 258 -10.84 1.15 -10.80
C GLU A 258 -9.48 1.71 -10.37
N GLN A 259 -8.40 1.03 -10.76
CA GLN A 259 -7.07 1.47 -10.41
C GLN A 259 -6.04 1.14 -11.48
N THR A 260 -5.21 2.14 -11.77
CA THR A 260 -4.09 2.01 -12.68
C THR A 260 -2.99 1.15 -12.07
N VAL A 261 -2.50 0.20 -12.85
CA VAL A 261 -1.35 -0.64 -12.57
C VAL A 261 -0.33 -0.46 -13.68
N ILE A 262 0.92 -0.20 -13.31
CA ILE A 262 2.05 -0.15 -14.23
C ILE A 262 3.11 -1.14 -13.76
N VAL A 263 3.69 -1.87 -14.70
CA VAL A 263 4.78 -2.80 -14.44
C VAL A 263 5.99 -2.44 -15.29
N TRP A 264 7.14 -2.32 -14.64
CA TRP A 264 8.44 -2.20 -15.28
C TRP A 264 9.30 -3.43 -14.97
N SER A 265 10.23 -3.75 -15.86
CA SER A 265 11.32 -4.66 -15.53
C SER A 265 12.62 -4.29 -16.22
N ASN A 266 13.75 -4.72 -15.66
CA ASN A 266 15.01 -4.66 -16.38
C ASN A 266 15.10 -5.78 -17.43
N ALA A 267 15.96 -5.59 -18.42
CA ALA A 267 16.35 -6.70 -19.29
C ALA A 267 17.03 -7.78 -18.44
N ALA A 268 16.64 -9.05 -18.61
CA ALA A 268 17.33 -10.15 -17.95
C ALA A 268 18.79 -10.14 -18.39
N ARG A 269 19.73 -10.16 -17.42
CA ARG A 269 21.13 -10.43 -17.75
C ARG A 269 21.15 -11.86 -18.30
N THR A 270 21.50 -12.02 -19.58
CA THR A 270 21.87 -13.32 -20.12
C THR A 270 23.15 -13.73 -19.41
N ASP A 271 23.06 -14.75 -18.55
CA ASP A 271 24.23 -15.36 -17.93
C ASP A 271 25.19 -15.79 -19.07
N VAL A 272 26.41 -15.26 -19.06
CA VAL A 272 27.52 -15.66 -19.94
C VAL A 272 28.33 -16.74 -19.24
#